data_AF-A0A920EUE6-F1
#
_entry.id   AF-A0A920EUE6-F1
#
_cell.length_a   1.000
_cell.length_b   1.000
_cell.length_c   1.000
_cell.angle_alpha   90.00
_cell.angle_beta   90.00
_cell.angle_gamma   90.00
#
_symmetry.space_group_name_H-M   'P 1'
#
loop_
_entity.id
_entity.type
_entity.pdbx_description
1 polymer ?
#
loop_
_entity_poly.entity_id
_entity_poly.type
_entity_poly.pdbx_seq_one_letter_code
_entity_poly.pdbx_strand_id
1 'polypeptide(L)'
;MKIPTSNLLGGEEGQGFYQLMQQLPAERLIIANQGVGAIERAIQLTVDYTRERNTFGNAVFDYQNTQYKLAECKATWMAARAWSTSWPTSLCAANLMQIPPPLQNSG
;
A
#
# COMPACT_ATOMS: atom_id res chain seq x y z
N MET A 1 4.16 11.44 -33.99
CA MET A 1 4.71 12.37 -32.97
C MET A 1 6.24 12.21 -33.00
N LYS A 2 7.02 13.30 -33.12
CA LYS A 2 8.50 13.24 -33.08
C LYS A 2 8.97 13.63 -31.68
N ILE A 3 9.87 12.85 -31.09
CA ILE A 3 10.40 13.07 -29.74
C ILE A 3 11.91 13.38 -29.89
N PRO A 4 12.43 14.43 -29.24
CA PRO A 4 13.85 14.75 -29.28
C PRO A 4 14.68 13.71 -28.50
N THR A 5 15.89 13.41 -28.98
CA THR A 5 16.81 12.41 -28.40
C THR A 5 17.23 12.73 -26.96
N SER A 6 17.12 14.00 -26.55
CA SER A 6 17.32 14.44 -25.16
C SER A 6 16.35 13.82 -24.15
N ASN A 7 15.21 13.29 -24.62
CA ASN A 7 14.20 12.68 -23.75
C ASN A 7 14.45 11.17 -23.53
N LEU A 8 15.60 10.65 -23.96
CA LEU A 8 16.00 9.26 -23.70
C LEU A 8 16.28 9.06 -22.20
N LEU A 9 15.48 8.22 -21.56
CA LEU A 9 15.62 7.91 -20.12
C LEU A 9 16.79 6.95 -19.89
N GLY A 10 17.69 7.33 -18.97
CA GLY A 10 18.85 6.53 -18.59
C GLY A 10 20.04 6.58 -19.55
N GLY A 11 20.03 7.47 -20.55
CA GLY A 11 21.19 7.80 -21.38
C GLY A 11 21.60 6.78 -22.45
N GLU A 12 21.25 5.49 -22.28
CA GLU A 12 21.54 4.41 -23.24
C GLU A 12 20.26 3.81 -23.84
N GLU A 13 20.28 3.57 -25.16
CA GLU A 13 19.19 2.89 -25.85
C GLU A 13 19.12 1.40 -25.44
N GLY A 14 17.90 0.85 -25.39
CA GLY A 14 17.67 -0.56 -25.05
C GLY A 14 17.55 -0.86 -23.54
N GLN A 15 17.77 0.11 -22.66
CA GLN A 15 17.68 -0.08 -21.20
C GLN A 15 16.25 0.03 -20.62
N GLY A 16 15.26 0.41 -21.43
CA GLY A 16 13.89 0.68 -20.95
C GLY A 16 13.23 -0.50 -20.24
N PHE A 17 13.48 -1.75 -20.69
CA PHE A 17 12.93 -2.93 -20.04
C PHE A 17 13.52 -3.15 -18.65
N TYR A 18 14.84 -2.99 -18.49
CA TYR A 18 15.51 -3.15 -17.19
C TYR A 18 15.12 -2.05 -16.20
N GLN A 19 14.98 -0.81 -16.67
CA GLN A 19 14.49 0.31 -15.85
C GLN A 19 13.08 0.05 -15.34
N LEU A 20 12.18 -0.46 -16.19
CA LEU A 20 10.82 -0.85 -15.78
C LEU A 20 10.85 -2.00 -14.77
N MET A 21 11.66 -3.04 -15.00
CA MET A 21 11.77 -4.17 -14.06
C MET A 21 12.23 -3.75 -12.67
N GLN A 22 13.06 -2.72 -12.55
CA GLN A 22 13.48 -2.16 -11.26
C GLN A 22 12.35 -1.44 -10.54
N GLN A 23 11.40 -0.84 -11.26
CA GLN A 23 10.27 -0.09 -10.71
C GLN A 23 9.07 -0.98 -10.34
N LEU A 24 8.93 -2.14 -10.98
CA LEU A 24 7.81 -3.07 -10.75
C LEU A 24 7.55 -3.43 -9.26
N PRO A 25 8.56 -3.68 -8.40
CA PRO A 25 8.32 -3.96 -6.99
C PRO A 25 7.65 -2.78 -6.25
N ALA A 26 8.06 -1.54 -6.58
CA ALA A 26 7.47 -0.34 -5.99
C ALA A 26 6.02 -0.14 -6.46
N GLU A 27 5.75 -0.33 -7.76
CA GLU A 27 4.38 -0.27 -8.29
C GLU A 27 3.44 -1.29 -7.64
N ARG A 28 3.91 -2.53 -7.43
CA ARG A 28 3.13 -3.56 -6.72
C ARG A 28 2.82 -3.17 -5.28
N LEU A 29 3.78 -2.55 -4.58
CA LEU A 29 3.52 -2.05 -3.24
C LEU A 29 2.46 -0.95 -3.24
N ILE A 30 2.51 -0.02 -4.20
CA ILE A 30 1.51 1.06 -4.32
C ILE A 30 0.11 0.45 -4.46
N ILE A 31 -0.05 -0.57 -5.30
CA ILE A 31 -1.32 -1.29 -5.46
C ILE A 31 -1.75 -1.98 -4.16
N ALA A 32 -0.81 -2.63 -3.45
CA ALA A 32 -1.11 -3.26 -2.16
C ALA A 32 -1.61 -2.24 -1.11
N ASN A 33 -0.97 -1.06 -1.03
CA ASN A 33 -1.40 0.03 -0.14
C ASN A 33 -2.82 0.52 -0.46
N GLN A 34 -3.15 0.67 -1.75
CA GLN A 34 -4.50 1.03 -2.18
C GLN A 34 -5.52 -0.03 -1.74
N GLY A 35 -5.19 -1.32 -1.89
CA GLY A 35 -6.03 -2.43 -1.42
C GLY A 35 -6.29 -2.41 0.09
N VAL A 36 -5.26 -2.14 0.90
CA VAL A 36 -5.39 -2.02 2.36
C VAL A 36 -6.33 -0.89 2.75
N GLY A 37 -6.23 0.28 2.09
CA GLY A 37 -7.14 1.41 2.32
C GLY A 37 -8.59 1.10 1.91
N ALA A 38 -8.77 0.39 0.80
CA ALA A 38 -10.10 -0.03 0.36
C ALA A 38 -10.78 -0.98 1.36
N ILE A 39 -10.02 -1.94 1.91
CA ILE A 39 -10.53 -2.88 2.92
C ILE A 39 -10.91 -2.15 4.21
N GLU A 40 -10.11 -1.18 4.66
CA GLU A 40 -10.43 -0.35 5.84
C GLU A 40 -11.79 0.34 5.68
N ARG A 41 -12.01 0.96 4.51
CA ARG A 41 -13.28 1.61 4.21
C ARG A 41 -14.44 0.62 4.12
N ALA A 42 -14.23 -0.54 3.50
CA ALA A 42 -15.25 -1.57 3.38
C ALA A 42 -15.67 -2.12 4.75
N ILE A 43 -14.73 -2.36 5.66
CA ILE A 43 -15.03 -2.79 7.04
C ILE A 43 -15.84 -1.70 7.76
N GLN A 44 -15.43 -0.44 7.66
CA GLN A 44 -16.16 0.67 8.30
C GLN A 44 -17.61 0.75 7.80
N LEU A 45 -17.82 0.74 6.48
CA LEU A 45 -19.15 0.76 5.88
C LEU A 45 -20.00 -0.45 6.32
N THR A 46 -19.39 -1.62 6.45
CA THR A 46 -20.10 -2.83 6.89
C THR A 46 -20.50 -2.72 8.37
N VAL A 47 -19.64 -2.17 9.22
CA VAL A 47 -19.95 -1.92 10.64
C VAL A 47 -21.09 -0.91 10.78
N ASP A 48 -21.05 0.19 10.01
CA ASP A 48 -22.10 1.20 10.03
C ASP A 48 -23.45 0.58 9.59
N TYR A 49 -23.45 -0.17 8.49
CA TYR A 49 -24.65 -0.85 7.98
C TYR A 49 -25.23 -1.89 8.96
N THR A 50 -24.36 -2.70 9.60
CA THR A 50 -24.81 -3.75 10.53
C THR A 50 -25.39 -3.19 11.83
N ARG A 51 -25.06 -1.94 12.19
CA ARG A 51 -25.65 -1.23 13.33
C ARG A 51 -27.00 -0.58 13.00
N GLU A 52 -27.14 -0.04 11.80
CA GLU A 52 -28.40 0.57 11.34
C GLU A 52 -29.46 -0.48 10.99
N ARG A 53 -29.04 -1.65 10.53
CA ARG A 53 -29.93 -2.74 10.13
C ARG A 53 -30.38 -3.57 11.33
N ASN A 54 -31.67 -3.53 11.62
CA ASN A 54 -32.32 -4.42 12.58
C ASN A 54 -33.05 -5.56 11.86
N THR A 55 -32.86 -6.79 12.34
CA THR A 55 -33.57 -7.99 11.85
C THR A 55 -33.91 -8.88 13.04
N PHE A 56 -35.05 -9.57 13.01
CA PHE A 56 -35.52 -10.45 14.10
C PHE A 56 -35.46 -9.82 15.51
N GLY A 57 -35.70 -8.51 15.61
CA GLY A 57 -35.78 -7.78 16.88
C GLY A 57 -34.46 -7.25 17.44
N ASN A 58 -33.30 -7.59 16.85
CA ASN A 58 -31.98 -7.11 17.28
C ASN A 58 -31.20 -6.48 16.11
N ALA A 59 -30.13 -5.74 16.41
CA ALA A 59 -29.22 -5.25 15.38
C ALA A 59 -28.47 -6.42 14.74
N VAL A 60 -28.18 -6.34 13.43
CA VAL A 60 -27.42 -7.38 12.73
C VAL A 60 -26.00 -7.54 13.32
N PHE A 61 -25.49 -6.48 13.94
CA PHE A 61 -24.23 -6.48 14.68
C PHE A 61 -24.23 -7.36 15.94
N ASP A 62 -25.37 -7.63 16.55
CA ASP A 62 -25.46 -8.40 17.80
C ASP A 62 -25.35 -9.92 17.57
N TYR A 63 -25.46 -10.36 16.32
CA TYR A 63 -25.28 -11.77 15.99
C TYR A 63 -23.79 -12.15 16.00
N GLN A 64 -23.46 -13.18 16.79
CA GLN A 64 -22.10 -13.72 16.88
C GLN A 64 -21.50 -14.05 15.49
N ASN A 65 -22.30 -14.62 14.57
CA ASN A 65 -21.85 -14.93 13.21
C ASN A 65 -21.32 -13.69 12.47
N THR A 66 -22.02 -12.56 12.56
CA THR A 66 -21.61 -11.29 11.96
C THR A 66 -20.33 -10.77 12.61
N GLN A 67 -20.24 -10.86 13.95
CA GLN A 67 -19.07 -10.41 14.70
C GLN A 67 -17.82 -11.22 14.36
N TYR A 68 -17.93 -12.55 14.27
CA TYR A 68 -16.81 -13.42 13.89
C TYR A 68 -16.32 -13.10 12.47
N LYS A 69 -17.22 -12.90 11.52
CA LYS A 69 -16.85 -12.55 10.14
C LYS A 69 -16.17 -11.19 10.05
N LEU A 70 -16.67 -10.19 10.76
CA LEU A 70 -16.03 -8.87 10.83
C LEU A 70 -14.65 -8.93 11.52
N ALA A 71 -14.50 -9.76 12.56
CA ALA A 71 -13.22 -9.97 13.23
C ALA A 71 -12.18 -10.63 12.32
N GLU A 72 -12.57 -11.65 11.54
CA GLU A 72 -11.71 -12.29 10.52
C GLU A 72 -11.24 -11.26 9.48
N CYS A 73 -12.17 -10.48 8.90
CA CYS A 73 -11.82 -9.43 7.93
C CYS A 73 -10.85 -8.40 8.52
N LYS A 74 -11.07 -7.98 9.77
CA LYS A 74 -10.18 -7.05 10.47
C LYS A 74 -8.81 -7.66 10.73
N ALA A 75 -8.72 -8.93 11.10
CA ALA A 75 -7.46 -9.63 11.29
C ALA A 75 -6.65 -9.71 9.98
N THR A 76 -7.29 -10.06 8.87
CA THR A 76 -6.65 -10.06 7.54
C THR A 76 -6.16 -8.68 7.15
N TRP A 77 -6.98 -7.65 7.37
CA TRP A 77 -6.57 -6.26 7.12
C TRP A 77 -5.36 -5.83 7.97
N MET A 78 -5.33 -6.18 9.25
CA MET A 78 -4.20 -5.87 10.14
C MET A 78 -2.91 -6.53 9.65
N ALA A 79 -2.97 -7.79 9.21
CA ALA A 79 -1.82 -8.48 8.64
C ALA A 79 -1.31 -7.80 7.36
N ALA A 80 -2.22 -7.43 6.45
CA ALA A 80 -1.88 -6.73 5.21
C ALA A 80 -1.30 -5.33 5.48
N ARG A 81 -1.85 -4.60 6.47
CA ARG A 81 -1.35 -3.29 6.91
C ARG A 81 0.05 -3.37 7.53
N ALA A 82 0.31 -4.40 8.34
CA ALA A 82 1.62 -4.61 8.94
C ALA A 82 2.69 -4.88 7.87
N TRP A 83 2.38 -5.73 6.90
CA TRP A 83 3.29 -6.03 5.79
C TRP A 83 3.57 -4.82 4.91
N SER A 84 2.52 -4.05 4.58
CA SER A 84 2.64 -2.87 3.73
C SER A 84 3.37 -1.70 4.40
N THR A 85 3.37 -1.60 5.74
CA THR A 85 4.10 -0.55 6.48
C THR A 85 5.55 -0.92 6.76
N SER A 86 5.85 -2.21 6.97
CA SER A 86 7.21 -2.66 7.30
C SER A 86 8.18 -2.55 6.12
N TRP A 87 7.71 -2.83 4.89
CA TRP A 87 8.55 -2.82 3.68
C TRP A 87 9.07 -1.43 3.25
N PRO A 88 8.26 -0.35 3.21
CA PRO A 88 8.78 1.00 2.98
C PRO A 88 9.78 1.41 4.05
N THR A 89 9.56 1.02 5.31
CA THR A 89 10.47 1.39 6.41
C THR A 89 11.83 0.72 6.26
N SER A 90 11.87 -0.55 5.87
CA SER A 90 13.14 -1.25 5.60
C SER A 90 13.83 -0.75 4.32
N LEU A 91 13.06 -0.36 3.30
CA LEU A 91 13.62 0.30 2.11
C LEU A 91 14.18 1.69 2.42
N CYS A 92 13.46 2.52 3.17
CA CYS A 92 13.95 3.82 3.60
C CYS A 92 15.22 3.67 4.46
N ALA A 93 15.25 2.70 5.38
CA ALA A 93 16.46 2.41 6.16
C ALA A 93 17.65 1.97 5.27
N ALA A 94 17.40 1.13 4.27
CA ALA A 94 18.43 0.69 3.31
C ALA A 94 18.90 1.84 2.40
N ASN A 95 18.01 2.73 1.98
CA ASN A 95 18.31 3.83 1.08
C ASN A 95 18.95 5.03 1.81
N LEU A 96 18.61 5.26 3.09
CA LEU A 96 19.25 6.25 3.97
C LEU A 96 20.74 5.92 4.22
N MET A 97 21.14 4.64 4.17
CA MET A 97 22.56 4.24 4.21
C MET A 97 23.33 4.54 2.92
N GLN A 98 22.65 4.81 1.81
CA GLN A 98 23.27 5.15 0.52
C GLN A 98 23.32 6.66 0.25
N ILE A 99 22.77 7.50 1.14
CA ILE A 99 22.87 8.95 0.98
C ILE A 99 24.32 9.35 1.30
N PRO A 100 25.09 9.89 0.33
CA PRO A 100 26.41 10.42 0.63
C PRO A 100 26.27 11.52 1.69
N PRO A 101 27.15 11.57 2.70
CA PRO A 101 27.06 12.59 3.75
C PRO A 101 27.03 13.98 3.08
N PRO A 102 26.21 14.91 3.60
CA PRO A 102 26.21 16.27 3.08
C PRO A 102 27.64 16.78 3.12
N LEU A 103 28.10 17.31 1.97
CA LEU A 103 29.41 17.94 1.82
C LEU A 103 29.59 18.93 2.99
N GLN A 104 30.39 18.52 3.99
CA GLN A 104 30.81 19.41 5.06
C GLN A 104 31.71 20.46 4.43
N ASN A 105 31.11 21.63 4.19
CA ASN A 105 31.69 22.97 4.03
C ASN A 105 33.15 23.06 3.57
N SER A 106 33.31 23.66 2.40
CA SER A 106 34.44 24.50 2.02
C SER A 106 34.89 25.41 3.18
N GLY A 107 36.11 25.17 3.63
CA GLY A 107 36.97 26.08 4.40
C GLY A 107 38.31 26.20 3.70
#